data_AF-A0A816VAM0-F1
#
_entry.id   AF-A0A816VAM0-F1
#
_cell.length_a   1.000
_cell.length_b   1.000
_cell.length_c   1.000
_cell.angle_alpha   90.00
_cell.angle_beta   90.00
_cell.angle_gamma   90.00
#
_symmetry.space_group_name_H-M   'P 1'
#
loop_
_entity.id
_entity.type
_entity.pdbx_description
1 polymer ?
#
loop_
_entity_poly.entity_id
_entity_poly.type
_entity_poly.pdbx_seq_one_letter_code
_entity_poly.pdbx_strand_id
1 'polypeptide(L)'
;MPSPFIHIGYALSFGTLIMVSTKGSFTAVHCLLLALNGFIGPDIGNFIAWCFSVTSPMIADKAMTWIHHSIGYVLIIAPLMSFLSSRLTRKILNWKYIKSFNTDPSNVNREQTNRTLVPLSMKDCYLLAVAGCLLHFQLDHIFEEDGQDNFYRWILSTGYFKKPMLPLSPFSVIYVGLSTSILFFGFAWIHLFSSSVSQATLTIRLKYTSFLFLVVFSFYFSFLIVSKVILEKKAVVGEEADLGVLVFIIGFHFLPFILCLISTSD
;
A
#
# COMPACT_ATOMS: atom_id res chain seq x y z
N MET A 1 5.23 -14.49 -1.75
CA MET A 1 4.64 -13.15 -1.68
C MET A 1 5.06 -12.55 -0.37
N PRO A 2 5.60 -11.31 -0.33
CA PRO A 2 5.68 -10.61 0.92
C PRO A 2 4.29 -10.61 1.54
N SER A 3 4.24 -10.79 2.85
CA SER A 3 2.97 -10.88 3.55
C SER A 3 2.10 -9.65 3.23
N PRO A 4 0.78 -9.80 3.00
CA PRO A 4 -0.19 -8.69 2.94
C PRO A 4 0.05 -7.61 4.01
N PHE A 5 0.51 -8.05 5.17
CA PHE A 5 0.91 -7.20 6.29
C PHE A 5 2.00 -6.20 5.92
N ILE A 6 3.06 -6.64 5.24
CA ILE A 6 4.20 -5.80 4.88
C ILE A 6 3.81 -4.80 3.79
N HIS A 7 3.01 -5.21 2.80
CA HIS A 7 2.50 -4.28 1.78
C HIS A 7 1.68 -3.15 2.38
N ILE A 8 0.68 -3.49 3.22
CA ILE A 8 -0.15 -2.49 3.89
C ILE A 8 0.67 -1.67 4.87
N GLY A 9 1.50 -2.32 5.69
CA GLY A 9 2.25 -1.65 6.74
C GLY A 9 3.32 -0.71 6.21
N TYR A 10 4.03 -1.11 5.15
CA TYR A 10 4.99 -0.24 4.48
C TYR A 10 4.30 0.96 3.84
N ALA A 11 3.24 0.73 3.06
CA ALA A 11 2.52 1.81 2.38
C ALA A 11 1.84 2.78 3.37
N LEU A 12 1.24 2.29 4.46
CA LEU A 12 0.69 3.15 5.52
C LEU A 12 1.78 3.93 6.25
N SER A 13 2.92 3.31 6.55
CA SER A 13 4.05 4.00 7.21
C SER A 13 4.62 5.08 6.30
N PHE A 14 4.85 4.75 5.04
CA PHE A 14 5.31 5.67 3.99
C PHE A 14 4.32 6.84 3.81
N GLY A 15 3.03 6.55 3.66
CA GLY A 15 1.99 7.55 3.55
C GLY A 15 1.87 8.42 4.82
N THR A 16 2.06 7.84 6.01
CA THR A 16 2.03 8.59 7.28
C THR A 16 3.21 9.56 7.36
N LEU A 17 4.39 9.15 6.91
CA LEU A 17 5.55 10.04 6.83
C LEU A 17 5.27 11.24 5.90
N ILE A 18 4.68 10.99 4.73
CA ILE A 18 4.29 12.08 3.82
C ILE A 18 3.20 12.96 4.43
N MET A 19 2.21 12.38 5.12
CA MET A 19 1.19 13.14 5.86
C MET A 19 1.83 14.09 6.88
N VAL A 20 2.84 13.62 7.63
CA VAL A 20 3.58 14.45 8.59
C VAL A 20 4.34 15.56 7.86
N SER A 21 5.11 15.21 6.82
CA SER A 21 5.95 16.15 6.07
C SER A 21 5.13 17.24 5.37
N THR A 22 3.93 16.92 4.89
CA THR A 22 3.01 17.84 4.22
C THR A 22 2.05 18.55 5.18
N LYS A 23 2.26 18.40 6.50
CA LYS A 23 1.40 18.96 7.56
C LYS A 23 -0.09 18.62 7.38
N GLY A 24 -0.37 17.42 6.87
CA GLY A 24 -1.73 16.90 6.65
C GLY A 24 -2.34 17.22 5.29
N SER A 25 -1.61 17.84 4.35
CA SER A 25 -2.08 18.03 2.97
C SER A 25 -2.20 16.68 2.24
N PHE A 26 -1.22 15.78 2.45
CA PHE A 26 -1.39 14.35 2.17
C PHE A 26 -2.28 13.74 3.26
N THR A 27 -3.57 13.61 2.96
CA THR A 27 -4.57 13.21 3.95
C THR A 27 -4.56 11.70 4.23
N ALA A 28 -5.27 11.28 5.29
CA ALA A 28 -5.43 9.86 5.60
C ALA A 28 -6.13 9.05 4.51
N VAL A 29 -6.95 9.68 3.67
CA VAL A 29 -7.56 9.03 2.51
C VAL A 29 -6.47 8.67 1.48
N HIS A 30 -5.48 9.55 1.27
CA HIS A 30 -4.34 9.23 0.41
C HIS A 30 -3.56 8.03 0.96
N CYS A 31 -3.27 8.00 2.26
CA CYS A 31 -2.57 6.86 2.88
C CYS A 31 -3.33 5.55 2.71
N LEU A 32 -4.65 5.55 2.91
CA LEU A 32 -5.48 4.36 2.77
C LEU A 32 -5.57 3.88 1.33
N LEU A 33 -5.71 4.79 0.36
CA LEU A 33 -5.69 4.44 -1.06
C LEU A 33 -4.31 3.95 -1.50
N LEU A 34 -3.23 4.58 -1.04
CA LEU A 34 -1.87 4.12 -1.29
C LEU A 34 -1.67 2.70 -0.76
N ALA A 35 -2.10 2.43 0.48
CA ALA A 35 -2.00 1.11 1.09
C ALA A 35 -2.88 0.06 0.41
N LEU A 36 -4.08 0.43 -0.01
CA LEU A 36 -4.95 -0.48 -0.76
C LEU A 36 -4.35 -0.84 -2.12
N ASN A 37 -3.81 0.14 -2.86
CA ASN A 37 -3.15 -0.14 -4.14
C ASN A 37 -1.80 -0.84 -3.96
N GLY A 38 -1.08 -0.59 -2.86
CA GLY A 38 0.13 -1.34 -2.51
C GLY A 38 -0.15 -2.77 -2.07
N PHE A 39 -1.34 -3.05 -1.55
CA PHE A 39 -1.79 -4.41 -1.24
C PHE A 39 -2.32 -5.15 -2.47
N ILE A 40 -3.25 -4.53 -3.21
CA ILE A 40 -3.85 -5.15 -4.40
C ILE A 40 -2.79 -5.35 -5.47
N GLY A 41 -2.05 -4.27 -5.78
CA GLY A 41 -0.89 -4.32 -6.66
C GLY A 41 -1.09 -5.03 -8.00
N PRO A 42 0.00 -5.35 -8.70
CA PRO A 42 -0.01 -6.32 -9.80
C PRO A 42 -0.64 -7.68 -9.44
N ASP A 43 -0.66 -8.06 -8.16
CA ASP A 43 -1.21 -9.33 -7.67
C ASP A 43 -2.67 -9.59 -8.01
N ILE A 44 -3.43 -8.56 -8.38
CA ILE A 44 -4.75 -8.75 -8.99
C ILE A 44 -4.68 -9.62 -10.26
N GLY A 45 -3.58 -9.56 -11.02
CA GLY A 45 -3.31 -10.43 -12.16
C GLY A 45 -3.18 -11.89 -11.75
N ASN A 46 -2.46 -12.16 -10.66
CA ASN A 46 -2.34 -13.52 -10.10
C ASN A 46 -3.69 -14.03 -9.55
N PHE A 47 -4.46 -13.18 -8.87
CA PHE A 47 -5.80 -13.53 -8.41
C PHE A 47 -6.74 -13.87 -9.59
N ILE A 48 -6.76 -13.06 -10.65
CA ILE A 48 -7.53 -13.34 -11.86
C ILE A 48 -7.05 -14.65 -12.48
N ALA A 49 -5.74 -14.86 -12.60
CA ALA A 49 -5.19 -16.08 -13.14
C ALA A 49 -5.62 -17.32 -12.36
N TRP A 50 -5.60 -17.25 -11.02
CA TRP A 50 -6.10 -18.30 -10.16
C TRP A 50 -7.59 -18.58 -10.39
N CYS A 51 -8.45 -17.55 -10.46
CA CYS A 51 -9.88 -17.70 -10.72
C CYS A 51 -10.21 -18.36 -12.07
N PHE A 52 -9.41 -18.09 -13.10
CA PHE A 52 -9.62 -18.61 -14.46
C PHE A 52 -8.72 -19.80 -14.82
N SER A 53 -7.88 -20.27 -13.90
CA SER A 53 -6.89 -21.32 -14.15
C SER A 53 -7.49 -22.61 -14.74
N VAL A 54 -8.69 -22.97 -14.30
CA VAL A 54 -9.41 -24.17 -14.77
C VAL A 54 -10.37 -23.87 -15.92
N THR A 55 -11.02 -22.70 -15.91
CA THR A 55 -12.12 -22.38 -16.83
C THR A 55 -11.64 -21.72 -18.12
N SER A 56 -10.55 -20.96 -18.08
CA SER A 56 -9.95 -20.31 -19.25
C SER A 56 -8.45 -20.08 -19.05
N PRO A 57 -7.61 -21.08 -19.35
CA PRO A 57 -6.16 -20.98 -19.20
C PRO A 57 -5.54 -19.81 -19.99
N MET A 58 -6.11 -19.46 -21.15
CA MET A 58 -5.64 -18.32 -21.93
C MET A 58 -5.88 -16.97 -21.23
N ILE A 59 -7.00 -16.81 -20.52
CA ILE A 59 -7.26 -15.61 -19.71
C ILE A 59 -6.31 -15.56 -18.52
N ALA A 60 -6.05 -16.72 -17.90
CA ALA A 60 -5.12 -16.80 -16.78
C ALA A 60 -3.69 -16.42 -17.17
N ASP A 61 -3.21 -16.92 -18.31
CA ASP A 61 -1.89 -16.57 -18.85
C ASP A 61 -1.78 -15.08 -19.21
N LYS A 62 -2.81 -14.52 -19.86
CA LYS A 62 -2.86 -13.08 -20.16
C LYS A 62 -2.91 -12.22 -18.91
N ALA A 63 -3.61 -12.64 -17.86
CA ALA A 63 -3.64 -11.92 -16.59
C ALA A 63 -2.25 -11.89 -15.93
N MET A 64 -1.52 -13.00 -15.95
CA MET A 64 -0.13 -13.01 -15.49
C MET A 64 0.78 -12.14 -16.35
N THR A 65 0.71 -12.26 -17.67
CA THR A 65 1.65 -11.57 -18.56
C THR A 65 1.37 -10.07 -18.72
N TRP A 66 0.11 -9.64 -18.67
CA TRP A 66 -0.28 -8.24 -18.91
C TRP A 66 -0.68 -7.49 -17.64
N ILE A 67 -1.24 -8.16 -16.63
CA ILE A 67 -1.75 -7.46 -15.43
C ILE A 67 -0.75 -7.54 -14.28
N HIS A 68 -0.09 -8.68 -14.11
CA HIS A 68 0.97 -8.84 -13.09
C HIS A 68 2.28 -8.11 -13.48
N HIS A 69 2.38 -7.58 -14.70
CA HIS A 69 3.50 -6.75 -15.14
C HIS A 69 3.37 -5.29 -14.68
N SER A 70 4.47 -4.66 -14.27
CA SER A 70 4.49 -3.28 -13.71
C SER A 70 3.88 -2.24 -14.64
N ILE A 71 4.34 -2.21 -15.89
CA ILE A 71 3.79 -1.30 -16.90
C ILE A 71 2.32 -1.63 -17.21
N GLY A 72 1.97 -2.91 -17.27
CA GLY A 72 0.62 -3.33 -17.64
C GLY A 72 -0.43 -3.00 -16.57
N TYR A 73 -0.08 -3.12 -15.29
CA TYR A 73 -0.91 -2.61 -14.19
C TYR A 73 -1.15 -1.10 -14.33
N VAL A 74 -0.10 -0.32 -14.58
CA VAL A 74 -0.18 1.15 -14.72
C VAL A 74 -1.08 1.58 -15.88
N LEU A 75 -1.12 0.81 -16.97
CA LEU A 75 -1.92 1.12 -18.15
C LEU A 75 -3.36 0.59 -18.07
N ILE A 76 -3.59 -0.56 -17.43
CA ILE A 76 -4.89 -1.26 -17.48
C ILE A 76 -5.64 -1.11 -16.15
N ILE A 77 -5.00 -1.45 -15.03
CA ILE A 77 -5.66 -1.53 -13.73
C ILE A 77 -5.69 -0.17 -13.02
N ALA A 78 -4.60 0.60 -13.06
CA ALA A 78 -4.52 1.89 -12.38
C ALA A 78 -5.63 2.87 -12.83
N PRO A 79 -6.03 2.97 -14.12
CA PRO A 79 -7.19 3.78 -14.53
C PRO A 79 -8.53 3.28 -13.96
N LEU A 80 -8.72 1.96 -13.86
CA LEU A 80 -9.93 1.38 -13.25
C LEU A 80 -9.97 1.65 -11.75
N MET A 81 -8.85 1.42 -11.06
CA MET A 81 -8.71 1.68 -9.63
C MET A 81 -8.86 3.16 -9.30
N SER A 82 -8.37 4.06 -10.16
CA SER A 82 -8.53 5.50 -9.97
C SER A 82 -9.99 5.93 -10.11
N PHE A 83 -10.72 5.34 -11.06
CA PHE A 83 -12.17 5.53 -11.21
C PHE A 83 -12.93 5.13 -9.96
N LEU A 84 -12.72 3.91 -9.48
CA LEU A 84 -13.38 3.39 -8.28
C LEU A 84 -13.01 4.21 -7.05
N SER A 85 -11.73 4.55 -6.89
CA SER A 85 -11.22 5.31 -5.76
C SER A 85 -11.79 6.72 -5.71
N SER A 86 -11.86 7.43 -6.84
CA SER A 86 -12.45 8.78 -6.89
C SER A 86 -13.95 8.77 -6.56
N ARG A 87 -14.67 7.68 -6.87
CA ARG A 87 -16.08 7.50 -6.49
C ARG A 87 -16.20 7.21 -5.00
N LEU A 88 -15.32 6.38 -4.46
CA LEU A 88 -15.27 6.06 -3.04
C LEU A 88 -14.95 7.29 -2.19
N THR A 89 -13.98 8.12 -2.60
CA THR A 89 -13.58 9.34 -1.87
C THR A 89 -14.74 10.32 -1.76
N ARG A 90 -15.49 10.55 -2.85
CA ARG A 90 -16.73 11.34 -2.86
C ARG A 90 -17.80 10.77 -1.91
N LYS A 91 -17.99 9.45 -1.89
CA LYS A 91 -18.95 8.81 -0.97
C LYS A 91 -18.55 9.00 0.50
N ILE A 92 -17.28 8.80 0.83
CA ILE A 92 -16.75 9.01 2.19
C ILE A 92 -16.95 10.46 2.62
N LEU A 93 -16.70 11.41 1.71
CA LEU A 93 -16.90 12.82 1.96
C LEU A 93 -18.37 13.15 2.29
N ASN A 94 -19.30 12.69 1.44
CA ASN A 94 -20.73 12.90 1.64
C ASN A 94 -21.20 12.30 2.98
N TRP A 95 -20.70 11.12 3.34
CA TRP A 95 -21.02 10.49 4.61
C TRP A 95 -20.53 11.30 5.82
N LYS A 96 -19.32 11.85 5.76
CA LYS A 96 -18.79 12.72 6.82
C LYS A 96 -19.59 14.02 6.96
N TYR A 97 -20.00 14.62 5.84
CA TYR A 97 -20.82 15.83 5.84
C TYR A 97 -22.17 15.59 6.54
N ILE A 98 -22.89 14.52 6.16
CA ILE A 98 -24.17 14.15 6.77
C ILE A 98 -24.02 13.90 8.27
N LYS A 99 -22.98 13.17 8.68
CA LYS A 99 -22.75 12.86 10.09
C LYS A 99 -22.46 14.11 10.91
N SER A 100 -21.59 15.00 10.41
CA SER A 100 -21.24 16.26 11.09
C SER A 100 -22.47 17.13 11.33
N PHE A 101 -23.34 17.25 10.32
CA PHE A 101 -24.58 18.03 10.41
C PHE A 101 -25.54 17.47 11.47
N ASN A 102 -25.64 16.15 11.57
CA ASN A 102 -26.52 15.49 12.56
C ASN A 102 -26.01 15.61 14.01
N THR A 103 -24.70 15.72 14.23
CA THR A 103 -24.11 15.79 15.58
C THR A 103 -24.09 17.20 16.18
N ASP A 104 -23.99 18.26 15.36
CA ASP A 104 -24.02 19.64 15.85
C ASP A 104 -24.38 20.64 14.73
N PRO A 105 -25.64 21.12 14.67
CA PRO A 105 -26.09 22.09 13.67
C PRO A 105 -25.41 23.47 13.79
N SER A 106 -24.75 23.77 14.91
CA SER A 106 -24.11 25.07 15.16
C SER A 106 -22.65 25.15 14.68
N ASN A 107 -22.06 24.01 14.29
CA ASN A 107 -20.66 23.90 13.87
C ASN A 107 -20.39 24.28 12.41
N VAL A 108 -21.39 24.85 11.70
CA VAL A 108 -21.33 25.21 10.28
C VAL A 108 -20.27 26.29 9.99
N ASN A 109 -19.86 27.08 10.99
CA ASN A 109 -18.96 28.22 10.80
C ASN A 109 -17.45 27.93 11.04
N ARG A 110 -16.99 26.68 10.95
CA ARG A 110 -15.55 26.35 10.96
C ARG A 110 -15.08 25.82 9.61
N GLU A 111 -15.14 26.72 8.63
CA GLU A 111 -14.60 26.56 7.28
C GLU A 111 -13.05 26.55 7.25
N GLN A 112 -12.37 26.77 8.39
CA GLN A 112 -10.93 27.00 8.43
C GLN A 112 -10.07 25.83 8.95
N THR A 113 -10.66 24.70 9.38
CA THR A 113 -9.90 23.55 9.94
C THR A 113 -9.89 22.28 9.09
N ASN A 114 -10.62 22.21 7.98
CA ASN A 114 -10.75 20.99 7.19
C ASN A 114 -10.22 21.12 5.75
N ARG A 115 -8.89 21.25 5.60
CA ARG A 115 -8.20 20.86 4.34
C ARG A 115 -8.32 19.36 4.01
N THR A 116 -9.08 18.60 4.81
CA THR A 116 -9.28 17.15 4.75
C THR A 116 -10.52 16.72 3.96
N LEU A 117 -11.27 17.66 3.39
CA LEU A 117 -12.60 17.42 2.81
C LEU A 117 -12.69 17.67 1.29
N VAL A 118 -11.57 17.75 0.57
CA VAL A 118 -11.61 17.76 -0.90
C VAL A 118 -11.64 16.31 -1.39
N PRO A 119 -12.65 15.90 -2.19
CA PRO A 119 -12.64 14.56 -2.75
C PRO A 119 -11.50 14.45 -3.76
N LEU A 120 -10.72 13.38 -3.66
CA LEU A 120 -9.59 13.18 -4.56
C LEU A 120 -10.04 13.10 -6.01
N SER A 121 -9.31 13.80 -6.88
CA SER A 121 -9.57 13.78 -8.31
C SER A 121 -9.21 12.41 -8.90
N MET A 122 -9.64 12.16 -10.13
CA MET A 122 -9.23 10.97 -10.89
C MET A 122 -7.71 10.91 -11.05
N LYS A 123 -7.08 12.05 -11.26
CA LYS A 123 -5.63 12.18 -11.43
C LYS A 123 -4.91 11.77 -10.15
N ASP A 124 -5.33 12.28 -9.00
CA ASP A 124 -4.69 11.97 -7.71
C ASP A 124 -4.83 10.48 -7.40
N CYS A 125 -6.02 9.93 -7.62
CA CYS A 125 -6.28 8.50 -7.44
C CYS A 125 -5.45 7.63 -8.40
N TYR A 126 -5.19 8.10 -9.63
CA TYR A 126 -4.32 7.41 -10.58
C TYR A 126 -2.87 7.45 -10.10
N LEU A 127 -2.36 8.61 -9.69
CA LEU A 127 -1.01 8.76 -9.14
C LEU A 127 -0.80 7.86 -7.91
N LEU A 128 -1.78 7.77 -7.01
CA LEU A 128 -1.74 6.89 -5.85
C LEU A 128 -1.81 5.40 -6.23
N ALA A 129 -2.54 5.04 -7.29
CA ALA A 129 -2.58 3.67 -7.79
C ALA A 129 -1.23 3.24 -8.37
N VAL A 130 -0.60 4.12 -9.16
CA VAL A 130 0.75 3.89 -9.70
C VAL A 130 1.78 3.84 -8.58
N ALA A 131 1.75 4.79 -7.63
CA ALA A 131 2.65 4.79 -6.48
C ALA A 131 2.51 3.52 -5.64
N GLY A 132 1.28 3.09 -5.34
CA GLY A 132 1.00 1.85 -4.61
C GLY A 132 1.54 0.62 -5.34
N CYS A 133 1.28 0.53 -6.65
CA CYS A 133 1.83 -0.53 -7.51
C CYS A 133 3.36 -0.59 -7.46
N LEU A 134 4.03 0.54 -7.60
CA LEU A 134 5.49 0.60 -7.55
C LEU A 134 6.04 0.24 -6.16
N LEU A 135 5.38 0.64 -5.07
CA LEU A 135 5.74 0.20 -3.71
C LEU A 135 5.50 -1.30 -3.49
N HIS A 136 4.47 -1.86 -4.13
CA HIS A 136 4.23 -3.31 -4.12
C HIS A 136 5.38 -4.03 -4.81
N PHE A 137 5.72 -3.62 -6.03
CA PHE A 137 6.88 -4.14 -6.74
C PHE A 137 8.17 -3.95 -5.97
N GLN A 138 8.41 -2.81 -5.31
CA GLN A 138 9.59 -2.61 -4.48
C GLN A 138 9.74 -3.74 -3.44
N LEU A 139 8.64 -4.12 -2.79
CA LEU A 139 8.64 -5.16 -1.77
C LEU A 139 8.81 -6.55 -2.39
N ASP A 140 8.11 -6.85 -3.48
CA ASP A 140 8.25 -8.13 -4.17
C ASP A 140 9.67 -8.30 -4.70
N HIS A 141 10.27 -7.28 -5.29
CA HIS A 141 11.63 -7.38 -5.80
C HIS A 141 12.68 -7.45 -4.67
N ILE A 142 12.49 -6.84 -3.50
CA ILE A 142 13.46 -6.97 -2.39
C ILE A 142 13.31 -8.32 -1.65
N PHE A 143 12.10 -8.86 -1.58
CA PHE A 143 11.77 -9.96 -0.66
C PHE A 143 11.24 -11.24 -1.33
N GLU A 144 10.88 -11.20 -2.60
CA GLU A 144 10.33 -12.34 -3.33
C GLU A 144 11.11 -12.68 -4.60
N GLU A 145 11.45 -13.95 -4.72
CA GLU A 145 12.09 -14.49 -5.91
C GLU A 145 11.12 -14.70 -7.07
N ASP A 146 9.81 -14.40 -6.98
CA ASP A 146 8.85 -14.61 -8.07
C ASP A 146 8.73 -13.35 -8.98
N GLY A 147 9.32 -12.21 -8.60
CA GLY A 147 9.49 -10.99 -9.42
C GLY A 147 10.62 -11.08 -10.46
N GLN A 148 10.88 -12.26 -11.02
CA GLN A 148 12.01 -12.54 -11.92
C GLN A 148 11.80 -12.05 -13.36
N ASP A 149 11.23 -10.87 -13.56
CA ASP A 149 11.19 -10.34 -14.91
C ASP A 149 12.64 -10.18 -15.43
N ASN A 150 12.80 -10.21 -16.76
CA ASN A 150 14.12 -10.10 -17.37
C ASN A 150 14.81 -8.78 -17.01
N PHE A 151 14.03 -7.76 -16.64
CA PHE A 151 14.50 -6.45 -16.24
C PHE A 151 15.14 -6.47 -14.82
N TYR A 152 14.57 -7.22 -13.88
CA TYR A 152 15.09 -7.40 -12.53
C TYR A 152 16.34 -8.29 -12.49
N ARG A 153 16.35 -9.38 -13.27
CA ARG A 153 17.56 -10.21 -13.42
C ARG A 153 18.73 -9.42 -14.01
N TRP A 154 18.43 -8.49 -14.90
CA TRP A 154 19.41 -7.54 -15.42
C TRP A 154 19.91 -6.58 -14.32
N ILE A 155 19.02 -6.05 -13.49
CA ILE A 155 19.35 -5.16 -12.36
C ILE A 155 20.28 -5.83 -11.33
N LEU A 156 20.12 -7.13 -11.02
CA LEU A 156 20.81 -7.81 -9.91
C LEU A 156 21.80 -8.94 -10.32
N SER A 157 22.45 -8.82 -11.47
CA SER A 157 23.11 -9.94 -12.21
C SER A 157 24.25 -10.76 -11.53
N THR A 158 24.39 -10.80 -10.20
CA THR A 158 25.42 -11.59 -9.50
C THR A 158 24.93 -12.54 -8.39
N GLY A 159 23.61 -12.71 -8.19
CA GLY A 159 23.05 -13.53 -7.10
C GLY A 159 22.58 -14.95 -7.47
N TYR A 160 22.65 -15.88 -6.51
CA TYR A 160 21.91 -17.16 -6.54
C TYR A 160 20.63 -17.04 -5.70
N PHE A 161 19.49 -17.32 -6.33
CA PHE A 161 18.15 -17.23 -5.75
C PHE A 161 17.60 -18.64 -5.59
N LYS A 162 17.50 -19.12 -4.34
CA LYS A 162 16.94 -20.43 -4.00
C LYS A 162 15.74 -20.20 -3.10
N LYS A 163 14.55 -20.50 -3.63
CA LYS A 163 13.26 -20.30 -2.99
C LYS A 163 13.17 -21.01 -1.63
N PRO A 164 13.11 -20.29 -0.51
CA PRO A 164 12.62 -20.88 0.71
C PRO A 164 11.10 -21.01 0.59
N MET A 165 10.59 -22.23 0.70
CA MET A 165 9.15 -22.44 0.87
C MET A 165 8.81 -22.11 2.31
N LEU A 166 8.14 -20.97 2.54
CA LEU A 166 7.47 -20.74 3.82
C LEU A 166 6.41 -21.84 4.01
N PRO A 167 6.38 -22.58 5.12
CA PRO A 167 5.30 -23.51 5.39
C PRO A 167 4.00 -22.71 5.59
N LEU A 168 3.15 -22.69 4.56
CA LEU A 168 1.80 -22.14 4.59
C LEU A 168 0.94 -22.95 5.55
N SER A 169 1.03 -22.63 6.84
CA SER A 169 0.12 -23.18 7.85
C SER A 169 -1.15 -22.33 7.90
N PRO A 170 -2.34 -22.92 8.12
CA PRO A 170 -3.57 -22.16 8.33
C PRO A 170 -3.44 -21.09 9.44
N PHE A 171 -2.63 -21.37 10.47
CA PHE A 171 -2.32 -20.43 11.54
C PHE A 171 -1.60 -19.17 11.04
N SER A 172 -0.64 -19.31 10.12
CA SER A 172 0.06 -18.16 9.53
C SER A 172 -0.88 -17.22 8.77
N VAL A 173 -1.84 -17.78 8.03
CA VAL A 173 -2.86 -17.01 7.28
C VAL A 173 -3.74 -16.21 8.24
N ILE A 174 -4.22 -16.84 9.31
CA ILE A 174 -5.05 -16.18 10.32
C ILE A 174 -4.26 -15.05 11.00
N TYR A 175 -3.03 -15.33 11.42
CA TYR A 175 -2.19 -14.38 12.14
C TYR A 175 -1.86 -13.15 11.29
N VAL A 176 -1.42 -13.38 10.06
CA VAL A 176 -1.13 -12.33 9.08
C VAL A 176 -2.40 -11.56 8.72
N GLY A 177 -3.50 -12.25 8.44
CA GLY A 177 -4.77 -11.63 8.05
C GLY A 177 -5.34 -10.74 9.15
N LEU A 178 -5.31 -11.19 10.41
CA LEU A 178 -5.74 -10.41 11.56
C LEU A 178 -4.85 -9.19 11.77
N SER A 179 -3.53 -9.36 11.75
CA SER A 179 -2.57 -8.25 11.92
C SER A 179 -2.74 -7.18 10.83
N THR A 180 -2.92 -7.63 9.59
CA THR A 180 -3.15 -6.77 8.42
C THR A 180 -4.48 -6.01 8.55
N SER A 181 -5.54 -6.69 8.98
CA SER A 181 -6.86 -6.09 9.18
C SER A 181 -6.85 -5.06 10.31
N ILE A 182 -6.24 -5.39 11.45
CA ILE A 182 -6.10 -4.47 12.59
C ILE A 182 -5.32 -3.22 12.17
N LEU A 183 -4.26 -3.39 11.39
CA LEU A 183 -3.44 -2.28 10.92
C LEU A 183 -4.23 -1.34 9.99
N PHE A 184 -4.89 -1.89 8.97
CA PHE A 184 -5.64 -1.09 7.99
C PHE A 184 -6.88 -0.43 8.61
N PHE A 185 -7.73 -1.21 9.29
CA PHE A 185 -8.95 -0.70 9.90
C PHE A 185 -8.67 0.15 11.14
N GLY A 186 -7.62 -0.16 11.91
CA GLY A 186 -7.19 0.68 13.03
C GLY A 186 -6.74 2.06 12.56
N PHE A 187 -5.95 2.13 11.48
CA PHE A 187 -5.56 3.41 10.88
C PHE A 187 -6.79 4.19 10.38
N ALA A 188 -7.68 3.53 9.64
CA ALA A 188 -8.92 4.13 9.17
C ALA A 188 -9.78 4.63 10.35
N TRP A 189 -9.88 3.87 11.43
CA TRP A 189 -10.60 4.26 12.63
C TRP A 189 -10.04 5.54 13.23
N ILE A 190 -8.72 5.60 13.45
CA ILE A 190 -8.05 6.76 14.06
C ILE A 190 -8.27 8.04 13.22
N HIS A 191 -8.09 7.96 11.90
CA HIS A 191 -8.04 9.15 11.05
C HIS A 191 -9.31 9.48 10.26
N LEU A 192 -10.25 8.54 10.09
CA LEU A 192 -11.51 8.79 9.40
C LEU A 192 -12.71 8.82 10.35
N PHE A 193 -12.78 7.88 11.29
CA PHE A 193 -13.96 7.69 12.12
C PHE A 193 -13.85 8.45 13.45
N SER A 194 -12.82 8.19 14.24
CA SER A 194 -12.58 8.87 15.51
C SER A 194 -12.41 10.39 15.31
N SER A 195 -11.71 10.80 14.25
CA SER A 195 -11.55 12.23 13.92
C SER A 195 -12.88 12.95 13.65
N SER A 196 -13.90 12.23 13.15
CA SER A 196 -15.24 12.80 12.94
C SER A 196 -16.02 12.98 14.24
N VAL A 197 -15.61 12.29 15.32
CA VAL A 197 -16.30 12.27 16.60
C VAL A 197 -15.57 13.11 17.65
N SER A 198 -14.24 13.05 17.72
CA SER A 198 -13.48 13.56 18.88
C SER A 198 -12.74 14.89 18.66
N GLN A 199 -12.84 15.53 17.48
CA GLN A 199 -12.06 16.73 17.08
C GLN A 199 -10.56 16.68 17.43
N ALA A 200 -9.97 15.49 17.61
CA ALA A 200 -8.58 15.36 18.03
C ALA A 200 -7.64 15.94 16.97
N THR A 201 -6.61 16.69 17.41
CA THR A 201 -5.60 17.28 16.53
C THR A 201 -4.80 16.21 15.80
N LEU A 202 -4.21 16.56 14.65
CA LEU A 202 -3.38 15.64 13.86
C LEU A 202 -2.27 15.01 14.71
N THR A 203 -1.61 15.80 15.56
CA THR A 203 -0.56 15.33 16.46
C THR A 203 -1.03 14.21 17.40
N ILE A 204 -2.24 14.34 17.95
CA ILE A 204 -2.81 13.30 18.83
C ILE A 204 -3.09 12.02 18.04
N ARG A 205 -3.68 12.14 16.84
CA ARG A 205 -3.94 10.99 15.96
C ARG A 205 -2.66 10.28 15.53
N LEU A 206 -1.59 11.03 15.27
CA LEU A 206 -0.28 10.46 14.96
C LEU A 206 0.28 9.67 16.14
N LYS A 207 0.13 10.12 17.39
CA LYS A 207 0.53 9.32 18.58
C LYS A 207 -0.20 7.98 18.64
N TYR A 208 -1.52 7.97 18.43
CA TYR A 208 -2.28 6.71 18.38
C TYR A 208 -1.85 5.83 17.20
N THR A 209 -1.52 6.43 16.06
CA THR A 209 -1.02 5.71 14.88
C THR A 209 0.33 5.07 15.15
N SER A 210 1.27 5.81 15.75
CA SER A 210 2.58 5.26 16.15
C SER A 210 2.44 4.14 17.17
N PHE A 211 1.50 4.25 18.12
CA PHE A 211 1.21 3.17 19.07
C PHE A 211 0.62 1.94 18.37
N LEU A 212 -0.35 2.13 17.46
CA LEU A 212 -0.90 1.05 16.63
C LEU A 212 0.21 0.33 15.85
N PHE A 213 1.08 1.08 15.17
CA PHE A 213 2.19 0.51 14.42
C PHE A 213 3.14 -0.26 15.33
N LEU A 214 3.55 0.33 16.46
CA LEU A 214 4.43 -0.34 17.42
C LEU A 214 3.86 -1.70 17.86
N VAL A 215 2.59 -1.74 18.27
CA VAL A 215 1.94 -2.95 18.75
C VAL A 215 1.87 -4.01 17.65
N VAL A 216 1.34 -3.66 16.48
CA VAL A 216 1.09 -4.64 15.42
C VAL A 216 2.39 -5.12 14.76
N PHE A 217 3.37 -4.23 14.55
CA PHE A 217 4.68 -4.64 14.02
C PHE A 217 5.46 -5.49 15.03
N SER A 218 5.38 -5.19 16.34
CA SER A 218 6.02 -6.03 17.36
C SER A 218 5.42 -7.44 17.39
N PHE A 219 4.10 -7.53 17.25
CA PHE A 219 3.39 -8.81 17.15
C PHE A 219 3.84 -9.58 15.90
N TYR A 220 3.82 -8.96 14.73
CA TYR A 220 4.29 -9.56 13.48
C TYR A 220 5.76 -10.00 13.54
N PHE A 221 6.64 -9.19 14.12
CA PHE A 221 8.05 -9.52 14.30
C PHE A 221 8.25 -10.74 15.23
N SER A 222 7.46 -10.83 16.30
CA SER A 222 7.47 -11.99 17.19
C SER A 222 7.07 -13.27 16.45
N PHE A 223 6.06 -13.20 15.59
CA PHE A 223 5.69 -14.31 14.72
C PHE A 223 6.84 -14.73 13.79
N LEU A 224 7.50 -13.77 13.13
CA LEU A 224 8.63 -14.09 12.25
C LEU A 224 9.79 -14.78 12.99
N ILE A 225 10.09 -14.39 14.24
CA ILE A 225 11.10 -15.04 15.08
C ILE A 225 10.68 -16.47 15.40
N VAL A 226 9.45 -16.67 15.89
CA VAL A 226 8.93 -18.01 16.24
C VAL A 226 8.91 -18.93 15.02
N SER A 227 8.55 -18.39 13.85
CA SER A 227 8.55 -19.12 12.58
C SER A 227 9.94 -19.31 11.97
N LYS A 228 11.01 -18.79 12.59
CA LYS A 228 12.42 -18.87 12.15
C LYS A 228 12.70 -18.30 10.75
N VAL A 229 11.79 -17.52 10.19
CA VAL A 229 11.89 -16.95 8.84
C VAL A 229 13.07 -15.99 8.71
N ILE A 230 13.43 -15.30 9.81
CA ILE A 230 14.52 -14.31 9.84
C ILE A 230 15.92 -14.96 9.76
N LEU A 231 16.05 -16.27 9.96
CA LEU A 231 17.34 -16.97 10.05
C LEU A 231 17.86 -17.50 8.70
N GLU A 232 17.12 -17.31 7.61
CA GLU A 232 17.55 -17.73 6.28
C GLU A 232 18.55 -16.72 5.67
N LYS A 233 19.67 -17.23 5.15
CA LYS A 233 20.71 -16.42 4.51
C LYS A 233 20.21 -15.91 3.16
N LYS A 234 20.27 -14.60 2.94
CA LYS A 234 20.05 -13.98 1.62
C LYS A 234 21.34 -13.92 0.81
N ALA A 235 21.21 -13.87 -0.52
CA ALA A 235 22.33 -13.72 -1.45
C ALA A 235 23.08 -12.40 -1.24
N VAL A 236 24.38 -12.42 -1.55
CA VAL A 236 25.22 -11.22 -1.56
C VAL A 236 25.03 -10.52 -2.91
N VAL A 237 24.80 -9.21 -2.88
CA VAL A 237 24.81 -8.35 -4.07
C VAL A 237 26.24 -7.84 -4.26
N GLY A 238 26.86 -8.10 -5.42
CA GLY A 238 28.19 -7.61 -5.77
C GLY A 238 28.19 -6.16 -6.27
N GLU A 239 29.36 -5.53 -6.35
CA GLU A 239 29.56 -4.13 -6.80
C GLU A 239 29.07 -3.91 -8.25
N GLU A 240 28.99 -4.96 -9.07
CA GLU A 240 28.50 -4.91 -10.45
C GLU A 240 27.00 -4.56 -10.54
N ALA A 241 26.27 -4.60 -9.42
CA ALA A 241 24.85 -4.27 -9.36
C ALA A 241 24.56 -2.79 -9.03
N ASP A 242 25.57 -1.95 -8.77
CA ASP A 242 25.37 -0.58 -8.29
C ASP A 242 24.44 0.27 -9.17
N LEU A 243 24.62 0.20 -10.49
CA LEU A 243 23.76 0.92 -11.44
C LEU A 243 22.32 0.38 -11.39
N GLY A 244 22.16 -0.94 -11.34
CA GLY A 244 20.86 -1.58 -11.23
C GLY A 244 20.14 -1.20 -9.94
N VAL A 245 20.85 -1.25 -8.81
CA VAL A 245 20.35 -0.83 -7.49
C VAL A 245 19.93 0.64 -7.51
N LEU A 246 20.71 1.52 -8.14
CA LEU A 246 20.35 2.93 -8.26
C LEU A 246 19.07 3.13 -9.09
N VAL A 247 18.98 2.50 -10.26
CA VAL A 247 17.78 2.56 -11.13
C VAL A 247 16.56 2.02 -10.39
N PHE A 248 16.73 0.92 -9.65
CA PHE A 248 15.69 0.31 -8.84
C PHE A 248 15.18 1.25 -7.75
N ILE A 249 16.08 1.81 -6.93
CA ILE A 249 15.72 2.76 -5.87
C ILE A 249 15.02 4.00 -6.46
N ILE A 250 15.51 4.53 -7.59
CA ILE A 250 14.86 5.67 -8.25
C ILE A 250 13.44 5.32 -8.68
N GLY A 251 13.25 4.21 -9.40
CA GLY A 251 11.97 3.82 -9.98
C GLY A 251 10.93 3.33 -8.97
N PHE A 252 11.36 2.62 -7.93
CA PHE A 252 10.45 1.89 -7.04
C PHE A 252 10.43 2.44 -5.60
N HIS A 253 11.33 3.36 -5.25
CA HIS A 253 11.31 4.06 -3.95
C HIS A 253 11.07 5.57 -4.08
N PHE A 254 11.89 6.29 -4.87
CA PHE A 254 11.77 7.75 -5.00
C PHE A 254 10.61 8.18 -5.91
N LEU A 255 10.37 7.50 -7.02
CA LEU A 255 9.25 7.84 -7.89
C LEU A 255 7.88 7.74 -7.18
N PRO A 256 7.56 6.68 -6.41
CA PRO A 256 6.34 6.65 -5.59
C PRO A 256 6.22 7.82 -4.63
N PHE A 257 7.33 8.26 -4.03
CA PHE A 257 7.34 9.44 -3.16
C PHE A 257 6.92 10.70 -3.92
N ILE A 258 7.51 10.93 -5.09
CA ILE A 258 7.21 12.07 -5.95
C ILE A 258 5.75 12.04 -6.41
N LEU A 259 5.26 10.88 -6.86
CA LEU A 259 3.86 10.72 -7.28
C LEU A 259 2.88 11.03 -6.14
N CYS A 260 3.18 10.57 -4.92
CA CYS A 260 2.41 10.90 -3.73
C CYS A 260 2.41 12.40 -3.43
N LEU A 261 3.54 13.11 -3.59
CA LEU A 261 3.59 14.55 -3.40
C LEU A 261 2.78 15.30 -4.47
N ILE A 262 2.89 14.91 -5.74
CA ILE A 262 2.11 15.50 -6.84
C ILE A 262 0.60 15.29 -6.63
N SER A 263 0.20 14.18 -6.00
CA SER A 263 -1.21 13.92 -5.69
C SER A 263 -1.83 14.86 -4.63
N THR A 264 -1.03 15.78 -4.07
CA THR A 264 -1.46 16.75 -3.05
C THR A 264 -1.44 18.20 -3.51
N SER A 265 -0.92 18.47 -4.72
CA SER A 265 -0.54 19.82 -5.14
C SER A 265 -1.62 20.55 -5.95
N ASP A 266 -2.87 20.50 -5.48
CA ASP A 266 -3.98 21.36 -5.93
C ASP A 266 -4.37 22.37 -4.84
#